data_AF-A0A932UKZ1-F1
#
_entry.id   AF-A0A932UKZ1-F1
#
_cell.length_a   1.000
_cell.length_b   1.000
_cell.length_c   1.000
_cell.angle_alpha   90.00
_cell.angle_beta   90.00
_cell.angle_gamma   90.00
#
_symmetry.space_group_name_H-M   'P 1'
#
loop_
_entity.id
_entity.type
_entity.pdbx_description
1 polymer ?
#
loop_
_entity_poly.entity_id
_entity_poly.type
_entity_poly.pdbx_seq_one_letter_code
_entity_poly.pdbx_strand_id
1 'polypeptide(L)'
;MPVTAKLSLKFYEKLGEDVTNELVEWFNQVDATYRADLRELNELNFARFDAKLEQRIAEVKAEVRQVEASLQEEVGERFRSLETRMEVGFASLRADMVKWLFGMWVTLLGAMVALTKLG
;
A
#
# COMPACT_ATOMS: atom_id res chain seq x y z
N MET A 1 -43.84 -2.76 6.27
CA MET A 1 -44.83 -2.36 7.28
C MET A 1 -45.47 -1.08 6.78
N PRO A 2 -46.77 -1.08 6.47
CA PRO A 2 -47.45 0.14 6.01
C PRO A 2 -47.42 1.19 7.12
N VAL A 3 -47.34 2.46 6.74
CA VAL A 3 -47.54 3.55 7.69
C VAL A 3 -49.04 3.61 7.96
N THR A 4 -49.47 3.11 9.12
CA THR A 4 -50.88 3.21 9.54
C THR A 4 -51.19 4.67 9.91
N ALA A 5 -51.34 5.53 8.90
CA ALA A 5 -51.78 6.90 9.08
C ALA A 5 -53.24 6.86 9.56
N LYS A 6 -53.45 6.89 10.88
CA LYS A 6 -54.79 7.07 11.46
C LYS A 6 -55.15 8.55 11.39
N LEU A 7 -56.01 8.89 10.44
CA LEU A 7 -56.58 10.23 10.34
C LEU A 7 -57.56 10.48 11.50
N SER A 8 -57.71 11.73 11.91
CA SER A 8 -58.57 12.10 13.04
C SER A 8 -60.06 11.93 12.72
N LEU A 9 -60.90 11.67 13.73
CA LEU A 9 -62.36 11.55 13.55
C LEU A 9 -62.98 12.79 12.87
N LYS A 10 -62.49 13.99 13.20
CA LYS A 10 -62.90 15.26 12.55
C LYS A 10 -62.65 15.27 11.04
N PHE A 11 -61.68 14.49 10.56
CA PHE A 11 -61.36 14.37 9.14
C PHE A 11 -62.43 13.54 8.42
N TYR A 12 -62.80 12.40 9.01
CA TYR A 12 -63.92 11.56 8.53
C TYR A 12 -65.25 12.31 8.56
N GLU A 13 -65.54 13.06 9.63
CA GLU A 13 -66.78 13.86 9.74
C GLU A 13 -66.87 14.96 8.68
N LYS A 14 -65.73 15.51 8.22
CA LYS A 14 -65.68 16.63 7.27
C LYS A 14 -65.58 16.19 5.81
N LEU A 15 -64.87 15.10 5.53
CA LEU A 15 -64.58 14.64 4.17
C LEU A 15 -65.35 13.37 3.78
N GLY A 16 -65.94 12.67 4.74
CA GLY A 16 -66.58 11.38 4.54
C GLY A 16 -65.58 10.23 4.60
N GLU A 17 -66.12 9.03 4.80
CA GLU A 17 -65.34 7.79 4.94
C GLU A 17 -64.61 7.41 3.66
N ASP A 18 -65.29 7.47 2.51
CA ASP A 18 -64.73 7.09 1.20
C ASP A 18 -63.50 7.92 0.84
N VAL A 19 -63.62 9.26 0.89
CA VAL A 19 -62.53 10.18 0.56
C VAL A 19 -61.35 10.02 1.53
N THR A 20 -61.63 9.76 2.80
CA THR A 20 -60.58 9.58 3.82
C THR A 20 -59.83 8.27 3.59
N ASN A 21 -60.52 7.20 3.19
CA ASN A 21 -59.91 5.90 2.86
C ASN A 21 -59.05 6.00 1.60
N GLU A 22 -59.52 6.65 0.54
CA GLU A 22 -58.73 6.89 -0.69
C GLU A 22 -57.42 7.64 -0.40
N LEU A 23 -57.45 8.64 0.49
CA LEU A 23 -56.25 9.38 0.88
C LEU A 23 -55.24 8.51 1.62
N VAL A 24 -55.71 7.62 2.50
CA VAL A 24 -54.85 6.67 3.23
C VAL A 24 -54.24 5.64 2.29
N GLU A 25 -55.02 5.14 1.33
CA GLU A 25 -54.51 4.22 0.30
C GLU A 25 -53.44 4.89 -0.56
N TRP A 26 -53.68 6.12 -1.02
CA TRP A 26 -52.70 6.89 -1.78
C TRP A 26 -51.41 7.12 -0.96
N PHE A 27 -51.51 7.49 0.32
CA PHE A 27 -50.35 7.68 1.18
C PHE A 27 -49.54 6.39 1.36
N ASN A 28 -50.21 5.26 1.54
CA ASN A 28 -49.56 3.95 1.63
C ASN A 28 -48.85 3.58 0.32
N GLN A 29 -49.45 3.89 -0.84
CA GLN A 29 -48.80 3.68 -2.14
C GLN A 29 -47.55 4.55 -2.28
N VAL A 30 -47.62 5.83 -1.90
CA VAL A 30 -46.46 6.74 -1.93
C VAL A 30 -45.34 6.27 -1.00
N ASP A 31 -45.65 5.87 0.24
CA ASP A 31 -44.65 5.33 1.18
C ASP A 31 -44.01 4.04 0.64
N ALA A 32 -44.81 3.14 0.05
CA ALA A 32 -44.29 1.90 -0.54
C ALA A 32 -43.33 2.19 -1.71
N THR A 33 -43.70 3.08 -2.62
CA THR A 33 -42.85 3.51 -3.74
C THR A 33 -41.57 4.16 -3.23
N TYR A 34 -41.67 5.11 -2.29
CA TYR A 34 -40.50 5.80 -1.77
C TYR A 34 -39.52 4.86 -1.06
N ARG A 35 -40.01 3.89 -0.28
CA ARG A 35 -39.17 2.86 0.34
C ARG A 35 -38.51 1.96 -0.70
N ALA A 36 -39.21 1.62 -1.78
CA ALA A 36 -38.67 0.84 -2.88
C ALA A 36 -37.54 1.61 -3.58
N ASP A 37 -37.78 2.87 -3.95
CA ASP A 37 -36.80 3.74 -4.59
C ASP A 37 -35.57 3.95 -3.70
N LEU A 38 -35.76 4.19 -2.40
CA LEU A 38 -34.65 4.31 -1.46
C LEU A 38 -33.83 3.03 -1.38
N ARG A 39 -34.47 1.87 -1.39
CA ARG A 39 -33.78 0.58 -1.37
C ARG A 39 -33.00 0.37 -2.67
N GLU A 40 -33.59 0.65 -3.82
CA GLU A 40 -32.94 0.52 -5.12
C GLU A 40 -31.72 1.46 -5.22
N LEU A 41 -31.88 2.73 -4.85
CA LEU A 41 -30.78 3.69 -4.81
C LEU A 41 -29.68 3.26 -3.85
N ASN A 42 -30.05 2.71 -2.70
CA ASN A 42 -29.09 2.22 -1.72
C ASN A 42 -28.31 1.01 -2.26
N GLU A 43 -28.99 0.02 -2.84
CA GLU A 43 -28.38 -1.15 -3.46
C GLU A 43 -27.45 -0.75 -4.62
N LEU A 44 -27.88 0.16 -5.50
CA LEU A 44 -27.06 0.67 -6.60
C LEU A 44 -25.82 1.42 -6.10
N ASN A 45 -25.98 2.27 -5.08
CA ASN A 45 -24.87 3.03 -4.52
C ASN A 45 -23.88 2.13 -3.79
N PHE A 46 -24.35 1.11 -3.06
CA PHE A 46 -23.49 0.13 -2.43
C PHE A 46 -22.71 -0.69 -3.46
N ALA A 47 -23.36 -1.16 -4.54
CA ALA A 47 -22.68 -1.88 -5.60
C ALA A 47 -21.58 -1.03 -6.28
N ARG A 48 -21.86 0.27 -6.53
CA ARG A 48 -20.87 1.21 -7.08
C ARG A 48 -19.73 1.49 -6.10
N PHE A 49 -20.03 1.62 -4.82
CA PHE A 49 -19.03 1.81 -3.78
C PHE A 49 -18.11 0.61 -3.65
N ASP A 50 -18.69 -0.60 -3.62
CA ASP A 50 -17.96 -1.87 -3.52
C ASP A 50 -17.02 -2.06 -4.72
N ALA A 51 -17.53 -1.87 -5.95
CA ALA A 51 -16.71 -1.93 -7.16
C ALA A 51 -15.53 -0.93 -7.14
N LYS A 52 -15.78 0.30 -6.67
CA LYS A 52 -14.73 1.33 -6.55
C LYS A 52 -13.73 0.96 -5.46
N LEU A 53 -14.18 0.37 -4.36
CA LEU A 53 -13.31 -0.07 -3.27
C LEU A 53 -12.41 -1.22 -3.74
N GLU A 54 -12.97 -2.22 -4.42
CA GLU A 54 -12.21 -3.33 -5.01
C GLU A 54 -11.16 -2.82 -6.00
N GLN A 55 -11.53 -1.87 -6.87
CA GLN A 55 -10.59 -1.22 -7.79
C GLN A 55 -9.44 -0.55 -7.03
N ARG A 56 -9.74 0.27 -6.01
CA ARG A 56 -8.69 0.95 -5.22
C ARG A 56 -7.81 -0.02 -4.46
N ILE A 57 -8.35 -1.12 -3.94
CA ILE A 57 -7.57 -2.18 -3.31
C ILE A 57 -6.63 -2.84 -4.33
N ALA A 58 -7.09 -3.07 -5.56
CA ALA A 58 -6.26 -3.63 -6.62
C ALA A 58 -5.12 -2.67 -7.02
N GLU A 59 -5.40 -1.38 -7.14
CA GLU A 59 -4.40 -0.33 -7.41
C GLU A 59 -3.33 -0.30 -6.31
N VAL A 60 -3.73 -0.23 -5.03
CA VAL A 60 -2.79 -0.23 -3.90
C VAL A 60 -1.96 -1.51 -3.86
N LYS A 61 -2.54 -2.68 -4.13
CA LYS A 61 -1.79 -3.94 -4.22
C LYS A 61 -0.74 -3.91 -5.33
N ALA A 62 -1.05 -3.29 -6.47
CA ALA A 62 -0.11 -3.14 -7.57
C ALA A 62 1.05 -2.20 -7.18
N GLU A 63 0.74 -1.05 -6.56
CA GLU A 63 1.75 -0.10 -6.08
C GLU A 63 2.67 -0.73 -5.03
N VAL A 64 2.11 -1.49 -4.07
CA VAL A 64 2.92 -2.20 -3.06
C VAL A 64 3.87 -3.20 -3.71
N ARG A 65 3.40 -3.99 -4.69
CA ARG A 65 4.27 -4.92 -5.43
C ARG A 65 5.37 -4.20 -6.19
N GLN A 66 5.08 -3.03 -6.74
CA GLN A 66 6.08 -2.21 -7.42
C GLN A 66 7.16 -1.71 -6.45
N VAL A 67 6.75 -1.22 -5.27
CA VAL A 67 7.68 -0.78 -4.22
C VAL A 67 8.51 -1.95 -3.69
N GLU A 68 7.91 -3.12 -3.50
CA GLU A 68 8.64 -4.33 -3.09
C GLU A 68 9.70 -4.71 -4.13
N ALA A 69 9.35 -4.71 -5.42
CA ALA A 69 10.28 -5.01 -6.50
C ALA A 69 11.43 -4.00 -6.57
N SER A 70 11.13 -2.70 -6.49
CA SER A 70 12.17 -1.67 -6.51
C SER A 70 13.10 -1.76 -5.31
N LEU A 71 12.56 -2.08 -4.12
CA LEU A 71 13.37 -2.25 -2.92
C LEU A 71 14.27 -3.50 -3.02
N GLN A 72 13.76 -4.61 -3.55
CA GLN A 72 14.56 -5.80 -3.80
C GLN A 72 15.72 -5.54 -4.78
N GLU A 73 15.46 -4.76 -5.83
CA GLU A 73 16.48 -4.35 -6.79
C GLU A 73 17.55 -3.46 -6.13
N GLU A 74 17.14 -2.39 -5.44
CA GLU A 74 18.07 -1.46 -4.78
C GLU A 74 18.92 -2.17 -3.72
N VAL A 75 18.31 -3.03 -2.89
CA VAL A 75 19.02 -3.81 -1.89
C VAL A 75 20.00 -4.76 -2.58
N GLY A 76 19.59 -5.45 -3.65
CA GLY A 76 20.46 -6.33 -4.42
C GLY A 76 21.66 -5.60 -5.02
N GLU A 77 21.46 -4.41 -5.59
CA GLU A 77 22.54 -3.57 -6.11
C GLU A 77 23.50 -3.10 -5.00
N ARG A 78 22.96 -2.64 -3.87
CA ARG A 78 23.77 -2.23 -2.71
C ARG A 78 24.64 -3.38 -2.20
N PHE A 79 24.10 -4.59 -2.13
CA PHE A 79 24.87 -5.78 -1.73
C PHE A 79 26.00 -6.10 -2.71
N ARG A 80 25.73 -6.12 -4.03
CA ARG A 80 26.78 -6.36 -5.05
C ARG A 80 27.87 -5.28 -5.01
N SER A 81 27.47 -4.03 -4.80
CA SER A 81 28.40 -2.91 -4.64
C SER A 81 29.29 -3.06 -3.40
N LEU A 82 28.70 -3.48 -2.27
CA LEU A 82 29.45 -3.78 -1.05
C LEU A 82 30.44 -4.93 -1.26
N GLU A 83 30.01 -6.03 -1.89
CA GLU A 83 30.85 -7.19 -2.20
C GLU A 83 32.04 -6.78 -3.07
N THR A 84 31.79 -6.05 -4.16
CA THR A 84 32.83 -5.53 -5.05
C THR A 84 33.83 -4.64 -4.31
N ARG A 85 33.33 -3.74 -3.45
CA ARG A 85 34.18 -2.85 -2.64
C ARG A 85 35.04 -3.63 -1.66
N MET A 86 34.49 -4.69 -1.05
CA MET A 86 35.25 -5.57 -0.17
C MET A 86 36.34 -6.31 -0.93
N GLU A 87 36.02 -6.92 -2.07
CA GLU A 87 37.01 -7.63 -2.90
C GLU A 87 38.17 -6.71 -3.31
N VAL A 88 37.86 -5.51 -3.80
CA VAL A 88 38.86 -4.50 -4.17
C VAL A 88 39.66 -4.06 -2.93
N GLY A 89 39.01 -3.83 -1.80
CA GLY A 89 39.67 -3.46 -0.55
C GLY A 89 40.61 -4.55 -0.03
N PHE A 90 40.23 -5.83 -0.11
CA PHE A 90 41.11 -6.93 0.25
C PHE A 90 42.29 -7.07 -0.71
N ALA A 91 42.05 -6.89 -2.00
CA ALA A 91 43.11 -6.91 -3.01
C ALA A 91 44.13 -5.79 -2.76
N SER A 92 43.67 -4.57 -2.44
CA SER A 92 44.56 -3.45 -2.13
C SER A 92 45.36 -3.67 -0.85
N LEU A 93 44.71 -4.13 0.24
CA LEU A 93 45.39 -4.47 1.49
C LEU A 93 46.47 -5.54 1.28
N ARG A 94 46.16 -6.59 0.50
CA ARG A 94 47.14 -7.63 0.14
C ARG A 94 48.31 -7.03 -0.63
N ALA A 95 48.04 -6.20 -1.64
CA ALA A 95 49.08 -5.58 -2.45
C ALA A 95 49.98 -4.68 -1.60
N ASP A 96 49.41 -3.91 -0.68
CA ASP A 96 50.16 -3.03 0.20
C ASP A 96 50.99 -3.82 1.23
N MET A 97 50.44 -4.90 1.78
CA MET A 97 51.20 -5.81 2.64
C MET A 97 52.42 -6.41 1.90
N VAL A 98 52.25 -6.83 0.65
CA VAL A 98 53.33 -7.36 -0.18
C VAL A 98 54.40 -6.28 -0.43
N LYS A 99 54.01 -5.05 -0.78
CA LYS A 99 54.95 -3.93 -0.97
C LYS A 99 55.76 -3.65 0.30
N TRP A 100 55.11 -3.58 1.46
CA TRP A 100 55.79 -3.37 2.75
C TRP A 100 56.75 -4.50 3.08
N LEU A 101 56.34 -5.75 2.86
CA LEU A 101 57.19 -6.91 3.04
C LEU A 101 58.46 -6.80 2.17
N PHE A 102 58.33 -6.51 0.87
CA PHE A 102 59.47 -6.30 -0.02
C PHE A 102 60.38 -5.13 0.40
N GLY A 103 59.81 -3.98 0.80
CA GLY A 103 60.58 -2.84 1.28
C GLY A 103 61.43 -3.20 2.51
N MET A 104 60.86 -3.97 3.43
CA MET A 104 61.58 -4.49 4.59
C MET A 104 62.71 -5.44 4.17
N TRP A 105 62.45 -6.39 3.26
CA TRP A 105 63.47 -7.31 2.76
C TRP A 105 64.66 -6.58 2.12
N VAL A 106 64.40 -5.56 1.29
CA VAL A 106 65.46 -4.75 0.65
C VAL A 106 66.29 -4.02 1.70
N THR A 107 65.65 -3.43 2.72
CA THR A 107 66.33 -2.75 3.82
C THR A 107 67.21 -3.72 4.62
N LEU A 108 66.67 -4.89 4.95
CA LEU A 108 67.38 -5.92 5.72
C LEU A 108 68.59 -6.48 4.94
N LEU A 109 68.42 -6.78 3.66
CA LEU A 109 69.51 -7.24 2.80
C LEU A 109 70.60 -6.17 2.65
N GLY A 110 70.22 -4.90 2.48
CA GLY A 110 71.17 -3.79 2.44
C GLY A 110 72.02 -3.68 3.71
N ALA A 111 71.40 -3.84 4.89
CA ALA A 111 72.12 -3.85 6.16
C ALA A 111 73.10 -5.03 6.27
N MET A 112 72.72 -6.23 5.84
CA MET A 112 73.61 -7.40 5.83
C MET A 112 74.83 -7.17 4.94
N VAL A 113 74.65 -6.63 3.72
CA VAL A 113 75.76 -6.33 2.81
C VAL A 113 76.71 -5.30 3.43
N ALA A 114 76.18 -4.25 4.04
CA ALA A 114 76.98 -3.23 4.73
C ALA A 114 77.84 -3.84 5.87
N LEU A 115 77.24 -4.74 6.66
CA LEU A 115 77.95 -5.48 7.72
C LEU A 115 79.12 -6.32 7.18
N THR A 116 78.93 -7.04 6.06
CA THR A 116 80.02 -7.82 5.44
C THR A 116 81.14 -6.98 4.82
N LYS A 117 80.93 -5.67 4.63
CA LYS A 117 81.95 -4.74 4.11
C LYS A 117 82.72 -4.02 5.23
N LEU A 118 82.21 -4.08 6.46
CA LEU A 118 82.77 -3.39 7.63
C LEU A 118 83.58 -4.32 8.55
N GLY A 119 83.38 -5.63 8.46
CA GLY A 119 84.21 -6.66 9.12
C GLY A 119 85.19 -7.30 8.17
#